data_AF-A0A0S3UAM0-F1
#
_entry.id   AF-A0A0S3UAM0-F1
#
_cell.length_a   1.000
_cell.length_b   1.000
_cell.length_c   1.000
_cell.angle_alpha   90.00
_cell.angle_beta   90.00
_cell.angle_gamma   90.00
#
_symmetry.space_group_name_H-M   'P 1'
#
loop_
_entity.id
_entity.type
_entity.pdbx_description
1 polymer ?
#
loop_
_entity_poly.entity_id
_entity_poly.type
_entity_poly.pdbx_seq_one_letter_code
_entity_poly.pdbx_strand_id
1 'polypeptide(L)'
;MTEQQQILEYIEALPSDAVKEIVREWVQKPDATLSGFKHIAEVAFRTKDIDTTIGFPDLSEAEILQECESRLQDYYQNQRSVPHEEVAQWLHSLSTDHPLPCPKSVG
;
A
#
# COMPACT_ATOMS: atom_id res chain seq x y z
N MET A 1 -13.10 -18.86 -6.78
CA MET A 1 -12.65 -17.88 -7.79
C MET A 1 -11.68 -18.59 -8.72
N THR A 2 -11.88 -18.50 -10.04
CA THR A 2 -10.98 -19.14 -11.01
C THR A 2 -9.73 -18.30 -11.24
N GLU A 3 -8.67 -18.90 -11.77
CA GLU A 3 -7.42 -18.21 -12.09
C GLU A 3 -7.65 -17.05 -13.08
N GLN A 4 -8.55 -17.24 -14.04
CA GLN A 4 -8.95 -16.22 -15.01
C GLN A 4 -9.66 -15.02 -14.35
N GLN A 5 -10.50 -15.28 -13.34
CA GLN A 5 -11.18 -14.21 -12.60
C GLN A 5 -10.18 -13.37 -11.80
N GLN A 6 -9.19 -14.00 -11.16
CA GLN A 6 -8.12 -13.29 -10.45
C GLN A 6 -7.27 -12.43 -11.39
N ILE A 7 -6.93 -12.97 -12.56
CA ILE A 7 -6.19 -12.22 -13.57
C ILE A 7 -6.97 -10.99 -14.02
N LEU A 8 -8.27 -11.15 -14.28
CA LEU A 8 -9.12 -10.04 -14.70
C LEU A 8 -9.17 -8.93 -13.65
N GLU A 9 -9.37 -9.29 -12.38
CA GLU A 9 -9.38 -8.35 -11.26
C GLU A 9 -8.07 -7.54 -11.16
N TYR A 10 -6.91 -8.20 -11.32
CA TYR A 10 -5.63 -7.49 -11.30
C TYR A 10 -5.45 -6.58 -12.51
N ILE A 11 -5.78 -7.05 -13.72
CA ILE A 11 -5.61 -6.26 -14.96
C ILE A 11 -6.54 -5.04 -14.97
N GLU A 12 -7.81 -5.18 -14.57
CA GLU A 12 -8.81 -4.10 -14.60
C GLU A 12 -8.45 -2.94 -13.66
N ALA A 13 -7.73 -3.24 -12.58
CA ALA A 13 -7.29 -2.24 -11.61
C ALA A 13 -5.93 -1.61 -11.93
N LEU A 14 -5.25 -2.06 -13.00
CA LEU A 14 -3.96 -1.55 -13.42
C LEU A 14 -4.11 -0.55 -14.59
N PRO A 15 -3.26 0.48 -14.66
CA PRO A 15 -3.23 1.37 -15.82
C PRO A 15 -2.80 0.60 -17.06
N SER A 16 -3.30 1.03 -18.23
CA SER A 16 -3.06 0.33 -19.51
C SER A 16 -1.58 0.09 -19.80
N ASP A 17 -0.69 1.02 -19.43
CA ASP A 17 0.75 0.87 -19.66
C ASP A 17 1.39 -0.20 -18.77
N ALA A 18 0.94 -0.35 -17.52
CA ALA A 18 1.39 -1.45 -16.66
C ALA A 18 0.97 -2.81 -17.23
N VAL A 19 -0.26 -2.91 -17.76
CA VAL A 19 -0.75 -4.14 -18.42
C VAL A 19 0.10 -4.51 -19.63
N LYS A 20 0.48 -3.52 -20.46
CA LYS A 20 1.37 -3.75 -21.62
C LYS A 20 2.74 -4.27 -21.19
N GLU A 21 3.32 -3.73 -20.13
CA GLU A 21 4.61 -4.21 -19.62
C GLU A 21 4.51 -5.62 -19.01
N ILE A 22 3.42 -5.94 -18.31
CA ILE A 22 3.15 -7.32 -17.84
C ILE A 22 3.08 -8.30 -19.02
N VAL A 23 2.33 -7.95 -20.07
CA VAL A 23 2.22 -8.79 -21.28
C VAL A 23 3.58 -8.94 -21.94
N ARG A 24 4.35 -7.85 -22.09
CA ARG A 24 5.70 -7.86 -22.66
C ARG A 24 6.64 -8.78 -21.87
N GLU A 25 6.67 -8.67 -20.55
CA GLU A 25 7.49 -9.52 -19.69
C GLU A 25 7.07 -10.99 -19.81
N TRP A 26 5.76 -11.26 -19.81
CA TRP A 26 5.24 -12.62 -19.87
C TRP A 26 5.60 -13.33 -21.18
N VAL A 27 5.43 -12.68 -22.34
CA VAL A 27 5.72 -13.30 -23.65
C VAL A 27 7.21 -13.51 -23.90
N GLN A 28 8.08 -12.86 -23.14
CA GLN A 28 9.52 -13.07 -23.18
C GLN A 28 9.98 -14.28 -22.36
N LYS A 29 9.10 -14.86 -21.52
CA LYS A 29 9.43 -16.06 -20.75
C LYS A 29 9.31 -17.31 -21.63
N PRO A 30 10.31 -18.21 -21.60
CA PRO A 30 10.31 -19.42 -22.43
C PRO A 30 9.14 -20.37 -22.11
N ASP A 31 8.65 -20.33 -20.86
CA ASP A 31 7.50 -21.12 -20.39
C ASP A 31 6.30 -20.20 -20.05
N ALA A 32 5.88 -19.39 -21.01
CA ALA A 32 4.76 -18.44 -20.85
C ALA A 32 3.44 -19.17 -20.53
N THR A 33 3.18 -19.38 -19.24
CA THR A 33 1.96 -20.01 -18.71
C THR A 33 0.99 -18.98 -18.14
N LEU A 34 -0.29 -19.31 -18.09
CA LEU A 34 -1.31 -18.45 -17.50
C LEU A 34 -1.02 -18.14 -16.01
N SER A 35 -0.49 -19.10 -15.27
CA SER A 35 -0.05 -18.90 -13.89
C SER A 35 1.15 -17.96 -13.77
N GLY A 36 2.08 -18.04 -14.73
CA GLY A 36 3.19 -17.09 -14.84
C GLY A 36 2.70 -15.66 -15.09
N PHE A 37 1.72 -15.49 -15.99
CA PHE A 37 1.08 -14.20 -16.23
C PHE A 37 0.43 -13.66 -14.96
N LYS A 38 -0.38 -14.50 -14.29
CA LYS A 38 -1.06 -14.13 -13.05
C LYS A 38 -0.10 -13.63 -11.99
N HIS A 39 1.03 -14.31 -11.81
CA HIS A 39 2.02 -13.91 -10.81
C HIS A 39 2.58 -12.51 -11.09
N ILE A 40 2.93 -12.21 -12.34
CA ILE A 40 3.44 -10.89 -12.73
C ILE A 40 2.36 -9.81 -12.52
N ALA A 41 1.12 -10.09 -12.94
CA ALA A 41 -0.01 -9.18 -12.75
C ALA A 41 -0.32 -8.92 -11.27
N GLU A 42 -0.25 -9.96 -10.43
CA GLU A 42 -0.48 -9.88 -8.99
C GLU A 42 0.61 -9.03 -8.30
N VAL A 43 1.87 -9.21 -8.69
CA VAL A 43 2.98 -8.40 -8.17
C VAL A 43 2.75 -6.93 -8.54
N ALA A 44 2.50 -6.63 -9.81
CA ALA A 44 2.24 -5.27 -10.28
C ALA A 44 1.02 -4.64 -9.59
N PHE A 45 -0.05 -5.40 -9.37
CA PHE A 45 -1.23 -4.94 -8.64
C PHE A 45 -0.93 -4.64 -7.17
N ARG A 46 -0.08 -5.45 -6.51
CA ARG A 46 0.33 -5.20 -5.11
C ARG A 46 1.31 -4.03 -4.97
N THR A 47 2.16 -3.82 -5.97
CA THR A 47 3.14 -2.73 -5.99
C THR A 47 2.63 -1.49 -6.73
N LYS A 48 1.33 -1.41 -7.00
CA LYS A 48 0.73 -0.20 -7.56
C LYS A 48 1.10 0.99 -6.68
N ASP A 49 1.43 2.11 -7.30
CA ASP A 49 1.71 3.34 -6.56
C ASP A 49 0.53 3.63 -5.65
N ILE A 50 0.86 3.99 -4.40
CA ILE A 50 -0.13 4.46 -3.45
C ILE A 50 -0.72 5.72 -4.06
N ASP A 51 -2.05 5.74 -4.20
CA ASP A 51 -2.75 6.95 -4.62
C ASP A 51 -2.61 8.00 -3.51
N THR A 52 -1.62 8.87 -3.66
CA THR A 52 -1.33 9.95 -2.71
C THR A 52 -2.39 11.04 -2.73
N THR A 53 -3.37 11.00 -3.64
CA THR A 53 -4.52 11.92 -3.60
C THR A 53 -5.56 11.53 -2.55
N ILE A 54 -5.52 10.28 -2.06
CA ILE A 54 -6.48 9.75 -1.10
C ILE A 54 -5.82 9.61 0.27
N GLY A 55 -6.28 10.41 1.24
CA GLY A 55 -5.87 10.26 2.64
C GLY A 55 -4.49 10.84 2.96
N PHE A 56 -3.77 11.40 1.99
CA PHE A 56 -2.57 12.20 2.23
C PHE A 56 -2.88 13.68 1.97
N PRO A 57 -2.33 14.60 2.78
CA PRO A 57 -2.46 16.01 2.55
C PRO A 57 -1.66 16.41 1.29
N ASP A 58 -2.21 17.35 0.51
CA ASP A 58 -1.54 17.93 -0.67
C ASP A 58 -0.48 18.93 -0.21
N LEU A 59 0.65 18.39 0.24
CA LEU A 59 1.79 19.15 0.74
C LEU A 59 2.91 19.14 -0.29
N SER A 60 3.55 20.29 -0.47
CA SER A 60 4.84 20.36 -1.15
C SER A 60 5.92 19.62 -0.37
N GLU A 61 7.02 19.27 -1.03
CA GLU A 61 8.16 18.61 -0.38
C GLU A 61 8.68 19.39 0.83
N ALA A 62 8.74 20.73 0.74
CA ALA A 62 9.16 21.57 1.84
C ALA A 62 8.21 21.49 3.05
N GLU A 63 6.90 21.42 2.81
CA GLU A 63 5.89 21.27 3.86
C GLU A 63 5.93 19.88 4.49
N ILE A 64 6.18 18.82 3.69
CA ILE A 64 6.40 17.46 4.19
C ILE A 64 7.59 17.43 5.14
N LEU A 65 8.72 18.02 4.74
CA LEU A 65 9.93 18.07 5.56
C LEU A 65 9.69 18.82 6.87
N GLN A 66 9.02 19.97 6.80
CA GLN A 66 8.68 20.76 7.98
C GLN A 66 7.76 20.01 8.95
N GLU A 67 6.74 19.33 8.45
CA GLU A 67 5.82 18.51 9.25
C GLU A 67 6.58 17.35 9.93
N CYS A 68 7.48 16.69 9.20
CA CYS A 68 8.35 15.63 9.74
C CYS A 68 9.26 16.15 10.86
N GLU A 69 9.93 17.29 10.66
CA GLU A 69 10.76 17.92 11.68
C GLU A 69 9.95 18.30 12.93
N SER A 70 8.76 18.89 12.74
CA SER A 70 7.88 19.25 13.85
C SER A 70 7.49 18.03 14.69
N ARG A 71 7.13 16.92 14.04
CA ARG A 71 6.76 15.67 14.74
C ARG A 71 7.93 15.06 15.49
N LEU A 72 9.13 15.09 14.92
CA LEU A 72 10.34 14.62 15.58
C LEU A 72 10.66 15.48 16.81
N GLN A 73 10.55 16.80 16.69
CA GLN A 73 10.79 17.71 17.79
C GLN A 73 9.78 17.51 18.92
N ASP A 74 8.49 17.33 18.59
CA ASP A 74 7.44 17.01 19.56
C ASP A 74 7.71 15.71 20.31
N TYR A 75 8.20 14.68 19.61
CA TYR A 75 8.62 13.43 20.24
C TYR A 75 9.78 13.67 21.22
N TYR A 76 10.82 14.41 20.84
CA TYR A 76 11.96 14.69 21.72
C TYR A 76 11.57 15.50 22.96
N GLN A 77 10.62 16.43 22.84
CA GLN A 77 10.21 17.31 23.94
C GLN A 77 9.17 16.67 24.86
N ASN A 78 8.17 16.01 24.28
CA ASN A 78 6.98 15.57 24.98
C ASN A 78 6.83 14.05 25.06
N GLN A 79 7.76 13.28 24.48
CA GLN A 79 7.68 11.81 24.35
C GLN A 79 6.37 11.35 23.68
N ARG A 80 5.75 12.25 22.91
CA ARG A 80 4.49 12.00 22.20
C ARG A 80 4.71 10.91 21.16
N SER A 81 4.19 9.72 21.48
CA SER A 81 4.32 8.53 20.65
C SER A 81 3.08 7.66 20.84
N VAL A 82 2.90 6.69 19.95
CA VAL A 82 1.92 5.63 20.13
C VAL A 82 2.68 4.39 20.62
N PRO A 83 2.29 3.78 21.74
CA PRO A 83 2.90 2.54 22.19
C PRO A 83 2.81 1.44 21.15
N HIS A 84 3.87 0.65 20.98
CA HIS A 84 3.91 -0.44 20.01
C HIS A 84 2.79 -1.46 20.23
N GLU A 85 2.43 -1.71 21.48
CA GLU A 85 1.34 -2.61 21.86
C GLU A 85 -0.02 -2.12 21.36
N GLU A 86 -0.29 -0.81 21.41
CA GLU A 86 -1.53 -0.23 20.90
C GLU A 86 -1.60 -0.34 19.37
N VAL A 87 -0.48 -0.10 18.68
CA VAL A 87 -0.39 -0.32 17.22
C VAL A 87 -0.64 -1.79 16.87
N ALA A 88 -0.07 -2.72 17.63
CA ALA A 88 -0.27 -4.15 17.42
C ALA A 88 -1.73 -4.57 17.62
N GLN A 89 -2.37 -4.12 18.70
CA GLN A 89 -3.80 -4.38 18.95
C GLN A 89 -4.69 -3.82 17.84
N TRP A 90 -4.41 -2.59 17.39
CA TRP A 90 -5.10 -1.99 16.27
C TRP A 90 -4.95 -2.83 15.00
N LEU A 91 -3.72 -3.19 14.60
CA LEU A 91 -3.45 -4.03 13.42
C LEU A 91 -4.19 -5.38 13.49
N HIS A 92 -4.20 -6.03 14.64
CA HIS A 92 -4.93 -7.30 14.83
C HIS A 92 -6.44 -7.15 14.69
N SER A 93 -7.00 -6.00 15.07
CA SER A 93 -8.44 -5.73 14.98
C SER A 93 -8.95 -5.49 13.56
N LEU A 94 -8.09 -5.02 12.63
CA LEU A 94 -8.49 -4.70 11.26
C LEU A 94 -9.04 -5.89 10.48
N SER A 95 -8.66 -7.11 10.88
CA SER A 95 -9.13 -8.37 10.27
C SER A 95 -10.37 -8.96 10.95
N THR A 96 -11.09 -8.17 11.74
CA THR A 96 -12.27 -8.61 12.52
C THR A 96 -13.51 -7.77 12.20
N ASP A 97 -14.69 -8.23 12.63
CA ASP A 97 -15.96 -7.49 12.46
C ASP A 97 -16.03 -6.20 13.30
N HIS A 98 -15.07 -5.98 14.20
CA HIS A 98 -15.01 -4.85 15.11
C HIS A 98 -13.61 -4.21 15.13
N PRO A 99 -13.22 -3.53 14.03
CA PRO A 99 -11.93 -2.86 13.98
C PRO A 99 -11.85 -1.75 15.04
N LEU A 100 -10.72 -1.70 15.75
CA LEU A 100 -10.39 -0.61 16.67
C LEU A 100 -10.06 0.66 15.87
N PRO A 101 -10.31 1.86 16.42
CA PRO A 101 -9.88 3.11 15.79
C PRO A 101 -8.36 3.17 15.70
N CYS A 102 -7.85 3.86 14.68
CA CYS A 102 -6.42 4.15 14.55
C CYS A 102 -5.90 4.86 15.82
N PRO A 103 -4.89 4.30 16.50
CA PRO A 103 -4.40 4.85 17.75
C PRO A 103 -3.76 6.21 17.50
N LYS A 104 -3.95 7.13 18.45
CA LYS A 104 -3.43 8.49 18.36
C LYS A 104 -2.32 8.65 19.38
N SER A 105 -1.26 9.38 19.00
CA SER A 105 -0.17 9.70 19.91
C SER A 105 -0.75 10.41 21.14
N VAL A 106 -0.49 9.86 22.32
CA VAL A 106 -0.87 10.46 23.59
C VAL A 106 0.35 11.12 24.21
N GLY A 107 0.15 12.36 24.66
CA GLY A 107 1.10 13.15 25.44
C GLY A 107 0.50 14.50 25.80
#